data_AF-A0A1C4QCE1-F1
#
_entry.id   AF-A0A1C4QCE1-F1
#
_cell.length_a   1.000
_cell.length_b   1.000
_cell.length_c   1.000
_cell.angle_alpha   90.00
_cell.angle_beta   90.00
_cell.angle_gamma   90.00
#
_symmetry.space_group_name_H-M   'P 1'
#
loop_
_entity.id
_entity.type
_entity.pdbx_description
1 polymer ?
#
loop_
_entity_poly.entity_id
_entity_poly.type
_entity_poly.pdbx_seq_one_letter_code
_entity_poly.pdbx_strand_id
1 'polypeptide(L)' 'MWALTPRRSEHDEPFAELVRIESDPVYRALFFAELDAALSDRLAECKAMVDEVARAADALRAWVHDDGRAA' A
#
# COMPACT_ATOMS: atom_id res chain seq x y z
N MET A 1 -34.38 41.03 -1.60
CA MET A 1 -34.40 39.79 -2.38
C MET A 1 -33.36 38.86 -1.76
N TRP A 2 -33.80 37.87 -0.98
CA TRP A 2 -32.92 37.13 -0.06
C TRP A 2 -32.12 36.06 -0.78
N ALA A 3 -30.90 35.86 -0.29
CA ALA A 3 -29.81 35.10 -0.85
C ALA A 3 -30.17 33.64 -1.21
N LEU A 4 -29.53 33.13 -2.26
CA LEU A 4 -29.42 31.71 -2.58
C LEU A 4 -28.65 31.00 -1.47
N THR A 5 -29.38 30.73 -0.39
CA THR A 5 -29.20 29.59 0.49
C THR A 5 -28.70 28.31 -0.19
N PRO A 6 -27.44 27.84 -0.15
CA PRO A 6 -27.20 26.44 -0.48
C PRO A 6 -27.99 25.65 0.57
N ARG A 7 -29.06 25.00 0.12
CA ARG A 7 -29.92 24.18 0.98
C ARG A 7 -29.02 23.09 1.54
N ARG A 8 -28.67 23.21 2.82
CA ARG A 8 -27.95 22.17 3.54
C ARG A 8 -28.85 20.94 3.50
N SER A 9 -28.51 19.97 2.66
CA SER A 9 -29.16 18.65 2.71
C SER A 9 -28.99 18.15 4.13
N GLU A 10 -30.12 17.98 4.81
CA GLU A 10 -30.22 17.22 6.04
C GLU A 10 -29.81 15.78 5.68
N HIS A 11 -28.52 15.49 5.81
CA HIS A 11 -28.01 14.13 5.67
C HIS A 11 -28.28 13.41 7.00
N ASP A 12 -29.41 12.71 7.06
CA ASP A 12 -29.77 11.83 8.17
C ASP A 12 -28.91 10.54 8.22
N GLU A 13 -28.08 10.29 7.20
CA GLU A 13 -27.18 9.14 7.17
C GLU A 13 -25.73 9.53 7.52
N PRO A 14 -25.14 8.90 8.55
CA PRO A 14 -23.72 9.01 8.83
C PRO A 14 -22.90 8.73 7.57
N PHE A 15 -21.89 9.56 7.32
CA PHE A 15 -20.96 9.39 6.20
C PHE A 15 -21.54 9.55 4.79
N ALA A 16 -22.75 10.09 4.61
CA ALA A 16 -23.31 10.31 3.27
C ALA A 16 -22.39 11.14 2.36
N GLU A 17 -21.64 12.09 2.93
CA GLU A 17 -20.64 12.87 2.20
C GLU A 17 -19.41 12.04 1.79
N LEU A 18 -18.96 11.09 2.63
CA LEU A 18 -17.90 10.16 2.26
C LEU A 18 -18.37 9.22 1.15
N VAL A 19 -19.59 8.69 1.26
CA VAL A 19 -20.19 7.84 0.21
C VAL A 19 -20.26 8.59 -1.12
N ARG A 20 -20.61 9.88 -1.10
CA ARG A 20 -20.64 10.73 -2.30
C ARG A 20 -19.26 10.86 -2.94
N ILE A 21 -18.22 11.11 -2.14
CA ILE A 21 -16.84 11.24 -2.60
C ILE A 21 -16.32 9.89 -3.13
N GLU A 22 -16.52 8.80 -2.40
CA GLU A 22 -16.09 7.45 -2.77
C GLU A 22 -16.86 6.87 -3.97
N SER A 23 -18.03 7.43 -4.30
CA SER A 23 -18.79 7.07 -5.49
C SER A 23 -18.34 7.82 -6.74
N ASP A 24 -17.52 8.87 -6.61
CA ASP A 24 -16.97 9.60 -7.75
C ASP A 24 -15.97 8.70 -8.52
N PRO A 25 -16.22 8.39 -9.81
CA PRO A 25 -15.36 7.51 -10.58
C PRO A 25 -13.96 8.07 -10.82
N VAL A 26 -13.80 9.40 -10.88
CA VAL A 26 -12.49 10.04 -11.04
C VAL A 26 -11.68 9.89 -9.76
N TYR A 27 -12.31 10.12 -8.60
CA TYR A 27 -11.68 9.90 -7.31
C TYR A 27 -11.25 8.45 -7.14
N ARG A 28 -12.15 7.49 -7.42
CA ARG A 28 -11.83 6.05 -7.33
C ARG A 28 -10.68 5.66 -8.24
N ALA A 29 -10.67 6.13 -9.48
CA ALA A 29 -9.61 5.80 -10.43
C ALA A 29 -8.24 6.29 -9.95
N LEU A 30 -8.17 7.53 -9.44
CA LEU A 30 -6.94 8.08 -8.87
C LEU A 30 -6.51 7.30 -7.61
N PHE A 31 -7.45 7.07 -6.69
CA PHE A 31 -7.19 6.33 -5.45
C PHE A 31 -6.64 4.93 -5.72
N PHE A 32 -7.23 4.19 -6.67
CA PHE A 32 -6.74 2.86 -7.03
C PHE A 32 -5.37 2.91 -7.69
N ALA A 33 -5.11 3.88 -8.56
CA ALA A 33 -3.78 4.03 -9.17
C ALA A 33 -2.70 4.30 -8.12
N GLU A 34 -2.98 5.16 -7.14
CA GLU A 34 -2.06 5.46 -6.04
C GLU A 34 -1.88 4.25 -5.10
N LEU A 35 -2.97 3.51 -4.82
CA LEU A 35 -2.91 2.30 -4.01
C LEU A 35 -2.07 1.21 -4.69
N ASP A 36 -2.27 0.98 -5.99
CA ASP A 36 -1.51 -0.01 -6.76
C ASP A 36 -0.01 0.36 -6.80
N ALA A 37 0.31 1.64 -6.95
CA ALA A 37 1.69 2.12 -6.88
C ALA A 37 2.30 1.85 -5.50
N ALA A 38 1.60 2.20 -4.42
CA ALA A 38 2.09 1.98 -3.05
C ALA A 38 2.26 0.48 -2.72
N LEU A 39 1.35 -0.38 -3.20
CA LEU A 39 1.46 -1.83 -3.06
C LEU A 39 2.66 -2.38 -3.84
N SER A 40 2.89 -1.87 -5.06
CA SER A 40 4.03 -2.27 -5.88
C SER A 40 5.36 -1.89 -5.22
N ASP A 41 5.45 -0.68 -4.68
CA ASP A 41 6.63 -0.20 -3.96
C ASP A 41 6.91 -1.06 -2.73
N ARG A 42 5.87 -1.34 -1.92
CA ARG A 42 6.01 -2.19 -0.73
C ARG A 42 6.41 -3.62 -1.11
N LEU A 43 5.87 -4.18 -2.20
CA LEU A 43 6.25 -5.50 -2.67
C LEU A 43 7.72 -5.54 -3.09
N ALA A 44 8.20 -4.51 -3.78
CA ALA A 44 9.61 -4.39 -4.17
C ALA A 44 10.53 -4.33 -2.94
N GLU A 45 10.16 -3.54 -1.92
CA GLU A 45 10.87 -3.46 -0.64
C GLU A 45 10.94 -4.83 0.07
N CYS A 46 9.80 -5.52 0.20
CA CYS A 46 9.75 -6.84 0.80
C CYS A 46 10.60 -7.86 0.04
N LYS A 47 10.59 -7.80 -1.30
CA LYS A 47 11.43 -8.66 -2.14
C LYS A 47 12.92 -8.40 -1.90
N ALA A 48 13.33 -7.14 -1.88
CA ALA A 48 14.73 -6.78 -1.63
C ALA A 48 15.22 -7.29 -0.28
N MET A 49 14.41 -7.16 0.76
CA MET A 49 14.69 -7.70 2.09
C MET A 49 14.82 -9.23 2.07
N VAL A 50 13.90 -9.95 1.42
CA VAL A 50 13.96 -11.42 1.31
C VAL A 50 15.21 -11.87 0.56
N ASP A 51 15.56 -11.19 -0.54
CA ASP A 51 16.76 -11.50 -1.32
C ASP A 51 18.04 -11.29 -0.48
N GLU A 52 18.09 -10.26 0.36
CA GLU A 52 19.21 -10.03 1.28
C GLU A 52 19.32 -11.13 2.34
N VAL A 53 18.21 -11.51 2.98
CA VAL A 53 18.18 -12.60 3.96
C VAL A 53 18.59 -13.92 3.32
N ALA A 54 18.15 -14.21 2.09
CA ALA A 54 18.53 -15.40 1.36
C ALA A 54 20.05 -15.44 1.11
N ARG A 55 20.64 -14.31 0.66
CA ARG A 55 22.10 -14.21 0.47
C ARG A 55 22.87 -14.42 1.78
N ALA A 56 22.40 -13.83 2.88
CA ALA A 56 23.04 -14.02 4.18
C ALA A 56 22.97 -15.49 4.65
N ALA A 57 21.82 -16.14 4.44
CA ALA A 57 21.66 -17.56 4.74
C ALA A 57 22.58 -18.45 3.89
N ASP A 58 22.73 -18.15 2.60
CA ASP A 58 23.63 -18.88 1.71
C ASP A 58 25.10 -18.68 2.10
N ALA A 59 25.50 -17.46 2.45
CA ALA A 59 26.84 -17.18 2.97
C ALA A 59 27.14 -17.96 4.25
N LEU A 60 26.16 -18.03 5.17
CA LEU A 60 26.30 -18.81 6.41
C LEU A 60 26.42 -20.32 6.12
N ARG A 61 25.62 -20.86 5.21
CA ARG A 61 25.71 -22.27 4.79
C ARG A 61 27.07 -22.59 4.20
N ALA A 62 27.59 -21.71 3.33
CA ALA A 62 28.92 -21.87 2.75
C ALA A 62 30.00 -21.91 3.83
N TRP A 63 29.95 -20.98 4.79
CA TRP A 63 30.91 -20.92 5.89
C TRP A 63 30.89 -22.19 6.75
N VAL A 64 29.70 -22.68 7.13
CA VAL A 64 29.54 -23.94 7.88
C VAL A 64 30.06 -25.14 7.10
N HIS A 65 29.89 -25.17 5.78
CA HIS A 65 30.37 -26.27 4.94
C HIS A 65 31.89 -26.24 4.70
N ASP A 66 32.50 -25.05 4.65
CA ASP A 66 33.96 -24.90 4.50
C ASP A 66 34.72 -25.23 5.80
N ASP A 67 34.18 -24.87 6.97
CA ASP A 67 34.75 -25.24 8.28
C ASP A 67 34.69 -26.76 8.55
N GLY A 68 33.86 -27.51 7.82
CA GLY A 68 33.81 -28.98 7.87
C GLY A 68 34.78 -29.69 6.92
N ARG A 69 35.52 -28.98 6.06
CA ARG A 69 36.46 -29.54 5.08
C ARG A 69 37.93 -29.35 5.48
N ALA A 70 38.20 -28.64 6.57
CA ALA A 70 39.56 -28.36 7.07
C ALA A 70 40.01 -29.27 8.23
N ALA A 71 39.44 -30.48 8.37
CA ALA A 71 39.87 -31.48 9.35
C ALA A 71 40.30 -32.78 8.65
#